data_AF-A0A8R2D426-F1
#
_entry.id   AF-A0A8R2D426-F1
#
_cell.length_a   1.000
_cell.length_b   1.000
_cell.length_c   1.000
_cell.angle_alpha   90.00
_cell.angle_beta   90.00
_cell.angle_gamma   90.00
#
_symmetry.space_group_name_H-M   'P 1'
#
loop_
_entity.id
_entity.type
_entity.pdbx_description
1 polymer ?
#
loop_
_entity_poly.entity_id
_entity_poly.type
_entity_poly.pdbx_seq_one_letter_code
_entity_poly.pdbx_strand_id
1 'polypeptide(L)'
;MQGFSDYWMKTTNNDIENINDRSQIDVTLKLKDMEQTESSYVFHLSSVQMNGTDIPLTCQCNLKTFCHISCSNEDIMRIATVPTYRGNVLNLYQFWIFFITVTVLWSCIAITLTLQGSLCLDLLEDKSEDIGKQICWASLGLGSFSIFIGWLVDWFSINKKEKEYSPVFYSCILFSICNLFVINKLKIIETKKTEGKLKSIYGLLTKHYVILFYIWVISITFLHTIITHFLFWYMEDLVSANNDHSQRAWIKTLQGLAQGIQCFGGEIPFYFCSGWIIRKMGHINCMVLVMGAMAIRLYLYTVIWNPAWIIAIELLNGVSYALGTSVKMSYAKIMSPEDSTNTIIGILVFFDGIGESLGSLLGGFLFGSYGGVWSFRFFAYSSAFLCFLNILTNRFGLTKDLTNYGFAAVPTKENNQKNDDVDIKI
;
A
#
# COMPACT_ATOMS: atom_id res chain seq x y z
N MET A 1 34.32 43.41 12.38
CA MET A 1 34.83 42.76 13.60
C MET A 1 33.90 43.11 14.76
N GLN A 2 33.43 42.12 15.53
CA GLN A 2 32.94 42.25 16.92
C GLN A 2 31.51 42.75 17.26
N GLY A 3 30.56 42.85 16.32
CA GLY A 3 29.22 43.37 16.67
C GLY A 3 28.26 42.35 17.31
N PHE A 4 27.84 41.35 16.52
CA PHE A 4 26.70 40.49 16.85
C PHE A 4 27.02 39.44 17.93
N SER A 5 28.20 38.82 17.84
CA SER A 5 28.66 37.79 18.78
C SER A 5 28.98 38.35 20.16
N ASP A 6 29.61 39.53 20.23
CA ASP A 6 30.01 40.13 21.50
C ASP A 6 28.80 40.68 22.25
N TYR A 7 27.77 41.19 21.57
CA TYR A 7 26.53 41.60 22.23
C TYR A 7 25.78 40.38 22.80
N TRP A 8 25.61 39.31 22.00
CA TRP A 8 24.93 38.08 22.43
C TRP A 8 25.60 37.44 23.65
N MET A 9 26.93 37.28 23.62
CA MET A 9 27.74 36.74 24.73
C MET A 9 27.76 37.67 25.96
N LYS A 10 27.72 38.99 25.78
CA LYS A 10 27.74 39.95 26.89
C LYS A 10 26.39 40.02 27.63
N THR A 11 25.26 39.84 26.92
CA THR A 11 23.95 39.64 27.55
C THR A 11 23.79 38.28 28.23
N THR A 12 24.51 37.23 27.80
CA THR A 12 24.44 35.91 28.44
C THR A 12 25.44 35.73 29.59
N ASN A 13 26.61 36.40 29.56
CA ASN A 13 27.62 36.28 30.63
C ASN A 13 27.42 37.22 31.82
N ASN A 14 26.72 38.35 31.67
CA ASN A 14 26.49 39.28 32.79
C ASN A 14 25.28 38.91 33.67
N ASP A 15 24.41 38.00 33.24
CA ASP A 15 23.16 37.63 33.92
C ASP A 15 23.12 36.13 34.30
N ILE A 16 24.25 35.54 34.72
CA ILE A 16 24.32 34.13 35.15
C ILE A 16 23.56 33.89 36.47
N GLU A 17 23.18 34.93 37.22
CA GLU A 17 22.45 34.78 38.49
C GLU A 17 20.91 34.77 38.37
N ASN A 18 20.31 35.10 37.22
CA ASN A 18 18.84 35.18 37.09
C ASN A 18 18.30 34.63 35.75
N ILE A 19 18.60 33.36 35.47
CA ILE A 19 18.21 32.66 34.23
C ILE A 19 16.69 32.37 34.09
N ASN A 20 15.85 32.75 35.07
CA ASN A 20 14.43 32.37 35.06
C ASN A 20 13.46 33.37 34.41
N ASP A 21 13.86 34.57 34.00
CA ASP A 21 12.87 35.62 33.66
C ASP A 21 13.02 36.32 32.28
N ARG A 22 13.93 35.89 31.40
CA ARG A 22 14.12 36.52 30.07
C ARG A 22 14.33 35.53 28.92
N SER A 23 13.35 34.67 28.67
CA SER A 23 13.35 33.71 27.55
C SER A 23 12.81 34.28 26.23
N GLN A 24 12.38 35.55 26.19
CA GLN A 24 11.89 36.22 24.98
C GLN A 24 12.76 37.44 24.65
N ILE A 25 13.39 37.39 23.47
CA ILE A 25 14.07 38.54 22.87
C ILE A 25 13.18 39.03 21.73
N ASP A 26 12.67 40.25 21.82
CA ASP A 26 11.92 40.87 20.74
C ASP A 26 12.85 41.30 19.62
N VAL A 27 12.68 40.63 18.48
CA VAL A 27 13.45 40.88 17.25
C VAL A 27 12.49 41.43 16.20
N THR A 28 12.70 42.68 15.80
CA THR A 28 11.96 43.30 14.70
C THR A 28 12.83 43.26 13.44
N LEU A 29 12.36 42.56 12.42
CA LEU A 29 13.03 42.44 11.13
C LEU A 29 12.59 43.58 10.21
N LYS A 30 13.51 44.47 9.84
CA LYS A 30 13.23 45.51 8.83
C LYS A 30 13.51 44.93 7.45
N LEU A 31 12.47 44.86 6.63
CA LEU A 31 12.54 44.39 5.25
C LEU A 31 13.12 45.50 4.36
N LYS A 32 14.01 45.14 3.45
CA LYS A 32 14.58 46.03 2.43
C LYS A 32 13.74 45.94 1.16
N ASP A 33 13.72 44.75 0.56
CA ASP A 33 13.07 44.46 -0.72
C ASP A 33 12.47 43.04 -0.68
N MET A 34 11.46 42.80 -1.50
CA MET A 34 10.82 41.49 -1.66
C MET A 34 11.03 41.03 -3.10
N GLU A 35 11.68 39.88 -3.26
CA GLU A 35 11.97 39.29 -4.54
C GLU A 35 11.13 38.01 -4.70
N GLN A 36 10.29 37.98 -5.73
CA GLN A 36 9.52 36.79 -6.06
C GLN A 36 10.35 35.92 -6.98
N THR A 37 10.83 34.80 -6.46
CA THR A 37 11.37 33.71 -7.29
C THR A 37 10.21 32.76 -7.64
N GLU A 38 10.26 32.06 -8.76
CA GLU A 38 9.13 31.36 -9.42
C GLU A 38 8.12 30.63 -8.50
N SER A 39 8.53 30.13 -7.33
CA SER A 39 7.65 29.52 -6.33
C SER A 39 7.91 29.96 -4.87
N SER A 40 8.70 31.01 -4.63
CA SER A 40 9.09 31.44 -3.28
C SER A 40 9.24 32.96 -3.18
N TYR A 41 8.86 33.50 -2.01
CA TYR A 41 9.09 34.90 -1.68
C TYR A 41 10.37 35.02 -0.87
N VAL A 42 11.36 35.71 -1.45
CA VAL A 42 12.63 36.01 -0.80
C VAL A 42 12.54 37.42 -0.22
N PHE A 43 12.67 37.50 1.09
CA PHE A 43 12.60 38.75 1.83
C PHE A 43 14.01 39.20 2.17
N HIS A 44 14.53 40.21 1.47
CA HIS A 44 15.83 40.80 1.77
C HIS A 44 15.70 41.69 3.01
N LEU A 45 16.58 41.51 3.99
CA LEU A 45 16.56 42.27 5.25
C LEU A 45 17.51 43.48 5.18
N SER A 46 17.07 44.63 5.68
CA SER A 46 17.87 45.86 5.76
C SER A 46 18.63 45.96 7.09
N SER A 47 17.94 45.72 8.21
CA SER A 47 18.54 45.63 9.54
C SER A 47 17.71 44.72 10.45
N VAL A 48 18.35 44.23 11.52
CA VAL A 48 17.67 43.50 12.59
C VAL A 48 17.67 44.38 13.82
N GLN A 49 16.49 44.72 14.33
CA GLN A 49 16.35 45.52 15.55
C GLN A 49 16.12 44.56 16.72
N MET A 50 17.08 44.48 17.64
CA MET A 50 16.96 43.70 18.88
C MET A 50 16.78 44.68 20.04
N ASN A 51 15.68 44.55 20.78
CA ASN A 51 15.39 45.38 21.96
C ASN A 51 15.55 46.91 21.73
N GLY A 52 15.18 47.38 20.54
CA GLY A 52 15.25 48.79 20.13
C GLY A 52 16.54 49.22 19.42
N THR A 53 17.62 48.44 19.47
CA THR A 53 18.91 48.76 18.79
C THR A 53 19.04 48.08 17.42
N ASP A 54 19.38 48.86 16.39
CA ASP A 54 19.62 48.38 15.02
C ASP A 54 21.01 47.72 14.91
N ILE A 55 21.05 46.44 14.52
CA ILE A 55 22.28 45.67 14.35
C ILE A 55 22.50 45.37 12.86
N PRO A 56 23.69 45.65 12.30
CA PRO A 56 24.00 45.32 10.90
C PRO A 56 24.12 43.81 10.68
N LEU A 57 23.60 43.32 9.56
CA LEU A 57 23.62 41.92 9.14
C LEU A 57 25.03 41.48 8.69
N THR A 58 25.95 41.32 9.63
CA THR A 58 27.21 40.60 9.41
C THR A 58 27.20 39.30 10.19
N CYS A 59 26.83 38.20 9.53
CA CYS A 59 26.84 36.87 10.13
C CYS A 59 28.24 36.23 9.99
N GLN A 60 28.90 35.98 11.13
CA GLN A 60 30.12 35.16 11.19
C GLN A 60 29.86 33.70 11.65
N CYS A 61 28.65 33.39 12.14
CA CYS A 61 28.27 32.06 12.60
C CYS A 61 26.86 31.67 12.13
N ASN A 62 26.69 30.40 11.73
CA ASN A 62 25.39 29.80 11.44
C ASN A 62 24.70 29.38 12.75
N LEU A 63 23.91 30.27 13.34
CA LEU A 63 23.05 29.95 14.47
C LEU A 63 21.67 29.50 14.00
N LYS A 64 21.14 28.43 14.61
CA LYS A 64 19.75 27.98 14.46
C LYS A 64 19.00 28.33 15.73
N THR A 65 17.93 29.12 15.61
CA THR A 65 17.07 29.50 16.74
C THR A 65 15.62 29.14 16.45
N PHE A 66 14.84 28.97 17.51
CA PHE A 66 13.39 28.80 17.44
C PHE A 66 12.74 30.18 17.50
N CYS A 67 11.84 30.49 16.56
CA CYS A 67 11.14 31.76 16.50
C CYS A 67 9.64 31.53 16.69
N HIS A 68 9.01 32.37 17.52
CA HIS A 68 7.56 32.41 17.65
C HIS A 68 7.05 33.58 16.80
N ILE A 69 6.46 33.27 15.66
CA ILE A 69 5.89 34.30 14.76
C ILE A 69 4.49 34.62 15.26
N SER A 70 4.12 35.90 15.29
CA SER A 70 2.76 36.37 15.57
C SER A 70 2.37 37.38 14.48
N CYS A 71 1.37 37.06 13.69
CA CYS A 71 0.82 37.90 12.63
C CYS A 71 -0.65 38.18 12.91
N SER A 72 -1.08 39.40 12.61
CA SER A 72 -2.46 39.87 12.78
C SER A 72 -3.46 39.19 11.85
N ASN A 73 -2.99 38.60 10.75
CA ASN A 73 -3.83 37.85 9.82
C ASN A 73 -3.76 36.34 10.14
N GLU A 74 -4.91 35.77 10.50
CA GLU A 74 -5.05 34.37 10.92
C GLU A 74 -4.63 33.37 9.83
N ASP A 75 -4.84 33.71 8.55
CA ASP A 75 -4.45 32.85 7.43
C ASP A 75 -2.94 32.80 7.23
N ILE A 76 -2.26 33.94 7.39
CA ILE A 76 -0.80 34.04 7.30
C ILE A 76 -0.17 33.36 8.51
N MET A 77 -0.75 33.52 9.71
CA MET A 77 -0.33 32.78 10.89
C MET A 77 -0.40 31.28 10.68
N ARG A 78 -1.50 30.77 10.16
CA ARG A 78 -1.65 29.32 9.88
C ARG A 78 -0.66 28.83 8.81
N ILE A 79 -0.25 29.66 7.86
CA ILE A 79 0.76 29.30 6.84
C ILE A 79 2.17 29.30 7.46
N ALA A 80 2.49 30.32 8.27
CA ALA A 80 3.81 30.48 8.87
C ALA A 80 4.08 29.52 10.04
N THR A 81 3.02 28.97 10.65
CA THR A 81 3.13 28.13 11.86
C THR A 81 3.02 26.63 11.60
N VAL A 82 2.84 26.14 10.36
CA VAL A 82 2.77 24.69 10.09
C VAL A 82 4.02 24.02 10.66
N PRO A 83 3.91 23.33 11.81
CA PRO A 83 5.08 22.89 12.53
C PRO A 83 5.51 21.59 11.89
N THR A 84 6.50 21.62 10.99
CA THR A 84 7.24 20.40 10.69
C THR A 84 7.95 20.01 11.99
N TYR A 85 7.45 18.99 12.69
CA TYR A 85 8.12 18.48 13.87
C TYR A 85 9.49 17.93 13.45
N ARG A 86 10.56 18.68 13.75
CA ARG A 86 11.94 18.33 13.39
C ARG A 86 12.65 17.50 14.48
N GLY A 87 11.92 17.09 15.52
CA GLY A 87 12.42 16.17 16.55
C GLY A 87 12.30 14.71 16.14
N ASN A 88 12.80 13.79 16.97
CA ASN A 88 12.58 12.36 16.75
C ASN A 88 11.11 12.01 17.00
N VAL A 89 10.37 11.59 15.96
CA VAL A 89 8.92 11.30 16.03
C VAL A 89 8.60 10.27 17.10
N LEU A 90 9.55 9.39 17.41
CA LEU A 90 9.43 8.37 18.46
C LEU A 90 9.26 8.94 19.88
N ASN A 91 9.60 10.21 20.11
CA ASN A 91 9.44 10.88 21.41
C ASN A 91 8.00 11.42 21.61
N LEU A 92 7.17 11.46 20.57
CA LEU A 92 5.79 11.94 20.67
C LEU A 92 4.88 10.82 21.19
N TYR A 93 4.09 11.10 22.23
CA TYR A 93 3.08 10.15 22.70
C TYR A 93 1.99 9.89 21.65
N GLN A 94 1.68 10.89 20.80
CA GLN A 94 0.70 10.73 19.72
C GLN A 94 1.13 9.64 18.72
N PHE A 95 2.44 9.53 18.45
CA PHE A 95 2.99 8.50 17.57
C PHE A 95 2.69 7.09 18.11
N TRP A 96 2.93 6.85 19.40
CA TRP A 96 2.70 5.54 20.01
C TRP A 96 1.22 5.17 20.08
N ILE A 97 0.34 6.14 20.37
CA ILE A 97 -1.12 5.91 20.31
C ILE A 97 -1.51 5.49 18.89
N PHE A 98 -1.08 6.25 17.88
CA PHE A 98 -1.38 5.94 16.48
C PHE A 98 -0.81 4.58 16.06
N PHE A 99 0.45 4.29 16.41
CA PHE A 99 1.12 3.04 16.09
C PHE A 99 0.39 1.82 16.68
N ILE A 100 0.01 1.89 17.97
CA ILE A 100 -0.73 0.82 18.63
C ILE A 100 -2.10 0.63 17.98
N THR A 101 -2.84 1.73 17.74
CA THR A 101 -4.17 1.65 17.11
C THR A 101 -4.11 1.02 15.71
N VAL A 102 -3.16 1.44 14.87
CA VAL A 102 -2.99 0.90 13.52
C VAL A 102 -2.55 -0.57 13.56
N THR A 103 -1.64 -0.95 14.46
CA THR A 103 -1.18 -2.33 14.61
C THR A 103 -2.31 -3.26 15.05
N VAL A 104 -3.13 -2.83 16.02
CA VAL A 104 -4.31 -3.58 16.46
C VAL A 104 -5.32 -3.71 15.33
N LEU A 105 -5.60 -2.62 14.59
CA LEU A 105 -6.52 -2.64 13.45
C LEU A 105 -6.10 -3.67 12.39
N TRP A 106 -4.82 -3.65 11.96
CA TRP A 106 -4.31 -4.63 10.98
C TRP A 106 -4.35 -6.06 11.49
N SER A 107 -4.05 -6.26 12.78
CA SER A 107 -4.14 -7.59 13.41
C SER A 107 -5.58 -8.11 13.41
N CYS A 108 -6.56 -7.27 13.76
CA CYS A 108 -7.97 -7.62 13.71
C CYS A 108 -8.43 -7.95 12.29
N ILE A 109 -8.04 -7.13 11.30
CA ILE A 109 -8.37 -7.38 9.89
C ILE A 109 -7.81 -8.74 9.42
N ALA A 110 -6.57 -9.07 9.76
CA ALA A 110 -5.94 -10.34 9.39
C ALA A 110 -6.69 -11.55 10.00
N ILE A 111 -7.10 -11.45 11.28
CA ILE A 111 -7.89 -12.49 11.96
C ILE A 111 -9.26 -12.65 11.28
N THR A 112 -9.94 -11.55 10.99
CA THR A 112 -11.26 -11.58 10.34
C THR A 112 -11.18 -12.21 8.95
N LEU A 113 -10.19 -11.83 8.12
CA LEU A 113 -9.99 -12.41 6.79
C LEU A 113 -9.77 -13.92 6.86
N THR A 114 -8.99 -14.40 7.83
CA THR A 114 -8.71 -15.81 8.03
C THR A 114 -9.97 -16.58 8.44
N LEU A 115 -10.72 -16.06 9.41
CA LEU A 115 -11.97 -16.69 9.88
C LEU A 115 -13.05 -16.70 8.79
N GLN A 116 -13.18 -15.62 8.02
CA GLN A 116 -14.15 -15.51 6.94
C GLN A 116 -13.89 -16.54 5.84
N GLY A 117 -12.62 -16.81 5.51
CA GLY A 117 -12.25 -17.86 4.56
C GLY A 117 -12.71 -19.25 4.99
N SER A 118 -12.46 -19.61 6.25
CA SER A 118 -12.89 -20.90 6.81
C SER A 118 -14.41 -21.03 6.88
N LEU A 119 -15.10 -20.02 7.43
CA LEU A 119 -16.57 -20.01 7.54
C LEU A 119 -17.26 -20.12 6.17
N CYS A 120 -16.71 -19.46 5.16
CA CYS A 120 -17.19 -19.54 3.79
C CYS A 120 -17.10 -20.98 3.27
N LEU A 121 -15.94 -21.62 3.44
CA LEU A 121 -15.72 -22.99 2.98
C LEU A 121 -16.63 -23.99 3.69
N ASP A 122 -16.84 -23.83 5.00
CA ASP A 122 -17.73 -24.69 5.77
C ASP A 122 -19.21 -24.52 5.39
N LEU A 123 -19.67 -23.30 5.10
CA LEU A 123 -21.04 -23.03 4.66
C LEU A 123 -21.35 -23.54 3.25
N LEU A 124 -20.31 -23.66 2.42
CA LEU A 124 -20.44 -24.07 1.02
C LEU A 124 -20.37 -25.60 0.84
N GLU A 125 -20.00 -26.38 1.86
CA GLU A 125 -19.87 -27.86 1.88
C GLU A 125 -19.48 -28.49 0.53
N ASP A 126 -20.46 -28.86 -0.30
CA ASP A 126 -20.27 -29.56 -1.59
C ASP A 126 -20.14 -28.64 -2.82
N LYS A 127 -20.36 -27.33 -2.70
CA LYS A 127 -20.34 -26.33 -3.80
C LYS A 127 -19.08 -25.48 -3.79
N SER A 128 -17.91 -26.11 -3.71
CA SER A 128 -16.62 -25.41 -3.75
C SER A 128 -16.40 -24.54 -5.01
N GLU A 129 -17.15 -24.79 -6.08
CA GLU A 129 -17.16 -23.99 -7.31
C GLU A 129 -17.76 -22.57 -7.12
N ASP A 130 -18.61 -22.37 -6.11
CA ASP A 130 -19.22 -21.07 -5.82
C ASP A 130 -18.32 -20.15 -4.97
N ILE A 131 -17.20 -20.67 -4.43
CA ILE A 131 -16.20 -19.87 -3.68
C ILE A 131 -15.67 -18.72 -4.54
N GLY A 132 -15.43 -18.96 -5.83
CA GLY A 132 -15.00 -17.92 -6.76
C GLY A 132 -16.01 -16.77 -6.89
N LYS A 133 -17.31 -17.08 -6.85
CA LYS A 133 -18.39 -16.07 -6.87
C LYS A 133 -18.38 -15.26 -5.57
N GLN A 134 -18.10 -15.89 -4.43
CA GLN A 134 -17.96 -15.19 -3.15
C GLN A 134 -16.77 -14.24 -3.13
N ILE A 135 -15.62 -14.66 -3.70
CA ILE A 135 -14.42 -13.81 -3.82
C ILE A 135 -14.68 -12.62 -4.76
N CYS A 136 -15.50 -12.80 -5.81
CA CYS A 136 -15.88 -11.69 -6.69
C CYS A 136 -16.63 -10.57 -5.94
N TRP A 137 -17.47 -10.90 -4.96
CA TRP A 137 -18.13 -9.90 -4.11
C TRP A 137 -17.13 -9.10 -3.27
N ALA A 138 -15.99 -9.68 -2.89
CA ALA A 138 -14.92 -8.97 -2.19
C ALA A 138 -14.28 -7.90 -3.10
N SER A 139 -13.91 -8.25 -4.35
CA SER A 139 -13.39 -7.27 -5.32
C SER A 139 -14.43 -6.21 -5.70
N LEU A 140 -15.71 -6.59 -5.84
CA LEU A 140 -16.80 -5.65 -6.10
C LEU A 140 -16.95 -4.63 -4.95
N GLY A 141 -16.92 -5.12 -3.71
CA GLY A 141 -17.01 -4.28 -2.52
C GLY A 141 -15.82 -3.33 -2.43
N LEU A 142 -14.61 -3.84 -2.55
CA LEU A 142 -13.38 -3.04 -2.47
C LEU A 142 -13.38 -1.94 -3.54
N GLY A 143 -13.68 -2.26 -4.80
CA GLY A 143 -13.76 -1.27 -5.87
C GLY A 143 -14.86 -0.21 -5.66
N SER A 144 -16.08 -0.63 -5.31
CA SER A 144 -17.22 0.28 -5.13
C SER A 144 -17.02 1.23 -3.95
N PHE A 145 -16.62 0.69 -2.80
CA PHE A 145 -16.45 1.48 -1.59
C PHE A 145 -15.24 2.41 -1.68
N SER A 146 -14.14 2.01 -2.33
CA SER A 146 -13.00 2.91 -2.52
C SER A 146 -13.35 4.14 -3.35
N ILE A 147 -14.14 4.00 -4.43
CA ILE A 147 -14.65 5.14 -5.21
C ILE A 147 -15.53 6.03 -4.34
N PHE A 148 -16.50 5.43 -3.63
CA PHE A 148 -17.47 6.17 -2.83
C PHE A 148 -16.80 6.94 -1.68
N ILE A 149 -15.92 6.29 -0.92
CA ILE A 149 -15.21 6.90 0.21
C ILE A 149 -14.21 7.96 -0.29
N GLY A 150 -13.51 7.71 -1.40
CA GLY A 150 -12.62 8.70 -2.01
C GLY A 150 -13.35 9.98 -2.39
N TRP A 151 -14.53 9.86 -3.03
CA TRP A 151 -15.41 10.98 -3.34
C TRP A 151 -15.92 11.69 -2.08
N LEU A 152 -16.33 10.94 -1.07
CA LEU A 152 -16.86 11.48 0.18
C LEU A 152 -15.80 12.31 0.93
N VAL A 153 -14.55 11.85 0.96
CA VAL A 153 -13.43 12.59 1.58
C VAL A 153 -13.17 13.89 0.84
N ASP A 154 -13.14 13.88 -0.49
CA ASP A 154 -12.93 15.11 -1.26
C ASP A 154 -14.09 16.10 -1.10
N TRP A 155 -15.34 15.60 -1.03
CA TRP A 155 -16.52 16.42 -0.79
C TRP A 155 -16.49 17.14 0.56
N PHE A 156 -16.16 16.42 1.65
CA PHE A 156 -16.02 17.02 2.98
C PHE A 156 -14.80 17.94 3.12
N SER A 157 -13.83 17.77 2.22
CA SER A 157 -12.62 18.59 2.17
C SER A 157 -12.76 19.86 1.32
N ILE A 158 -13.93 20.14 0.74
CA ILE A 158 -14.17 21.38 -0.02
C ILE A 158 -13.90 22.60 0.88
N ASN A 159 -13.10 23.55 0.39
CA ASN A 159 -12.67 24.77 1.10
C ASN A 159 -11.78 24.54 2.34
N LYS A 160 -11.24 23.33 2.54
CA LYS A 160 -10.26 23.04 3.61
C LYS A 160 -8.85 22.94 3.03
N LYS A 161 -7.85 23.41 3.80
CA LYS A 161 -6.42 23.34 3.40
C LYS A 161 -5.88 21.91 3.45
N GLU A 162 -6.38 21.10 4.38
CA GLU A 162 -6.03 19.69 4.55
C GLU A 162 -7.25 18.80 4.29
N LYS A 163 -7.00 17.56 3.89
CA LYS A 163 -8.06 16.57 3.66
C LYS A 163 -8.66 16.14 4.99
N GLU A 164 -9.98 16.25 5.10
CA GLU A 164 -10.70 15.81 6.28
C GLU A 164 -11.08 14.33 6.14
N TYR A 165 -10.48 13.49 6.97
CA TYR A 165 -10.71 12.04 6.98
C TYR A 165 -11.88 11.60 7.88
N SER A 166 -12.56 12.53 8.56
CA SER A 166 -13.75 12.24 9.39
C SER A 166 -14.79 11.33 8.72
N PRO A 167 -15.12 11.49 7.42
CA PRO A 167 -16.08 10.62 6.75
C PRO A 167 -15.67 9.15 6.71
N VAL A 168 -14.36 8.87 6.63
CA VAL A 168 -13.82 7.50 6.64
C VAL A 168 -14.19 6.79 7.94
N PHE A 169 -14.02 7.47 9.08
CA PHE A 169 -14.33 6.91 10.39
C PHE A 169 -15.83 6.68 10.58
N TYR A 170 -16.68 7.62 10.17
CA TYR A 170 -18.14 7.45 10.24
C TYR A 170 -18.62 6.30 9.37
N SER A 171 -18.11 6.18 8.14
CA SER A 171 -18.41 5.05 7.27
C SER A 171 -17.94 3.72 7.86
N CYS A 172 -16.74 3.66 8.44
CA CYS A 172 -16.22 2.44 9.09
C CYS A 172 -17.13 1.96 10.24
N ILE A 173 -17.61 2.88 11.07
CA ILE A 173 -18.54 2.56 12.17
C ILE A 173 -19.86 2.03 11.60
N LEU A 174 -20.43 2.71 10.59
CA LEU A 174 -21.68 2.31 9.95
C LEU A 174 -21.57 0.89 9.37
N PHE A 175 -20.54 0.62 8.56
CA PHE A 175 -20.34 -0.70 7.97
C PHE A 175 -20.05 -1.79 9.01
N SER A 176 -19.37 -1.45 10.10
CA SER A 176 -19.15 -2.40 11.21
C SER A 176 -20.47 -2.80 11.87
N ILE A 177 -21.39 -1.85 12.08
CA ILE A 177 -22.73 -2.14 12.61
C ILE A 177 -23.53 -3.02 11.64
N CYS A 178 -23.49 -2.71 10.34
CA CYS A 178 -24.12 -3.53 9.32
C CYS A 178 -23.55 -4.96 9.30
N ASN A 179 -22.22 -5.11 9.38
CA ASN A 179 -21.56 -6.41 9.44
C ASN A 179 -21.97 -7.20 10.68
N LEU A 180 -22.02 -6.57 11.87
CA LEU A 180 -22.48 -7.22 13.10
C LEU A 180 -23.92 -7.71 12.97
N PHE A 181 -24.81 -6.92 12.35
CA PHE A 181 -26.19 -7.34 12.11
C PHE A 181 -26.28 -8.56 11.19
N VAL A 182 -25.46 -8.64 10.15
CA VAL A 182 -25.42 -9.79 9.23
C VAL A 182 -24.83 -11.03 9.92
N ILE A 183 -23.73 -10.88 10.66
CA ILE A 183 -23.08 -11.98 11.39
C ILE A 183 -24.02 -12.60 12.43
N ASN A 184 -24.83 -11.78 13.11
CA ASN A 184 -25.83 -12.29 14.08
C ASN A 184 -26.88 -13.22 13.44
N LYS A 185 -27.04 -13.19 12.11
CA LYS A 185 -27.96 -14.07 11.38
C LYS A 185 -27.29 -15.32 10.81
N LEU A 186 -25.96 -15.42 10.88
CA LEU A 186 -25.21 -16.55 10.35
C LEU A 186 -25.35 -17.74 11.32
N LYS A 187 -25.85 -18.88 10.83
CA LYS A 187 -25.85 -20.12 11.60
C LYS A 187 -24.45 -20.72 11.53
N ILE A 188 -23.78 -20.81 12.68
CA ILE A 188 -22.44 -21.39 12.79
C ILE A 188 -22.59 -22.92 12.76
N ILE A 189 -21.98 -23.56 11.77
CA ILE A 189 -21.84 -25.02 11.69
C ILE A 189 -20.48 -25.36 12.33
N GLU A 190 -20.44 -26.33 13.24
CA GLU A 190 -19.20 -26.72 13.91
C GLU A 190 -18.16 -27.22 12.91
N THR A 191 -16.94 -26.68 13.02
CA THR A 191 -15.79 -27.04 12.19
C THR A 191 -15.36 -28.47 12.48
N LYS A 192 -15.36 -29.34 11.46
CA LYS A 192 -14.69 -30.64 11.55
C LYS A 192 -13.18 -30.40 11.66
N LYS A 193 -12.58 -30.74 12.81
CA LYS A 193 -11.12 -30.77 12.96
C LYS A 193 -10.54 -31.83 12.02
N THR A 194 -9.85 -31.39 10.97
CA THR A 194 -9.02 -32.28 10.15
C THR A 194 -7.72 -32.56 10.89
N GLU A 195 -7.49 -33.81 11.29
CA GLU A 195 -6.21 -34.27 11.81
C GLU A 195 -5.17 -34.34 10.68
N GLY A 196 -4.45 -33.24 10.44
CA GLY A 196 -3.42 -33.18 9.40
C GLY A 196 -2.17 -33.98 9.76
N LYS A 197 -1.73 -34.89 8.86
CA LYS A 197 -0.43 -35.58 8.96
C LYS A 197 0.73 -34.62 8.65
N LEU A 198 1.19 -33.86 9.65
CA LEU A 198 2.30 -32.88 9.57
C LEU A 198 3.58 -33.42 8.91
N LYS A 199 3.87 -34.71 9.07
CA LYS A 199 5.06 -35.36 8.49
C LYS A 199 5.05 -35.38 6.95
N SER A 200 3.87 -35.50 6.33
CA SER A 200 3.73 -35.48 4.86
C SER A 200 3.97 -34.08 4.30
N ILE A 201 3.48 -33.06 5.02
CA ILE A 201 3.65 -31.65 4.66
C ILE A 201 5.13 -31.26 4.73
N TYR A 202 5.84 -31.64 5.79
CA TYR A 202 7.27 -31.36 5.91
C TYR A 202 8.09 -31.98 4.76
N GLY A 203 7.78 -33.22 4.37
CA GLY A 203 8.45 -33.88 3.25
C GLY A 203 8.19 -33.19 1.89
N LEU A 204 7.03 -32.55 1.72
CA LEU A 204 6.71 -31.77 0.53
C LEU A 204 7.50 -30.46 0.47
N LEU A 205 7.62 -29.74 1.60
CA LEU A 205 8.31 -28.44 1.67
C LEU A 205 9.81 -28.53 1.34
N THR A 206 10.43 -29.69 1.54
CA THR A 206 11.86 -29.92 1.28
C THR A 206 12.17 -30.13 -0.22
N LYS A 207 11.14 -30.27 -1.08
CA LYS A 207 11.38 -30.51 -2.50
C LYS A 207 11.81 -29.23 -3.21
N HIS A 208 12.85 -29.32 -4.04
CA HIS A 208 13.44 -28.18 -4.76
C HIS A 208 12.41 -27.34 -5.54
N TYR A 209 11.45 -27.96 -6.23
CA TYR A 209 10.43 -27.24 -7.00
C TYR A 209 9.41 -26.49 -6.13
N VAL A 210 9.17 -26.95 -4.90
CA VAL A 210 8.29 -26.29 -3.92
C VAL A 210 9.00 -25.06 -3.35
N ILE A 211 10.30 -25.18 -3.06
CA ILE A 211 11.13 -24.07 -2.60
C ILE A 211 11.19 -22.97 -3.66
N LEU A 212 11.43 -23.31 -4.93
CA LEU A 212 11.45 -22.33 -6.04
C LEU A 212 10.10 -21.60 -6.18
N PHE A 213 9.00 -22.33 -6.00
CA PHE A 213 7.66 -21.73 -6.00
C PHE A 213 7.49 -20.74 -4.84
N TYR A 214 7.86 -21.10 -3.61
CA TYR A 214 7.77 -20.16 -2.48
C TYR A 214 8.68 -18.94 -2.64
N ILE A 215 9.88 -19.11 -3.22
CA ILE A 215 10.74 -17.98 -3.58
C ILE A 215 10.03 -17.05 -4.57
N TRP A 216 9.35 -17.61 -5.58
CA TRP A 216 8.55 -16.84 -6.53
C TRP A 216 7.38 -16.11 -5.84
N VAL A 217 6.68 -16.77 -4.90
CA VAL A 217 5.60 -16.19 -4.08
C VAL A 217 6.10 -15.00 -3.26
N ILE A 218 7.20 -15.17 -2.51
CA ILE A 218 7.81 -14.08 -1.72
C ILE A 218 8.20 -12.93 -2.66
N SER A 219 8.80 -13.24 -3.81
CA SER A 219 9.26 -12.27 -4.79
C SER A 219 8.12 -11.42 -5.36
N ILE A 220 7.02 -12.05 -5.80
CA ILE A 220 5.90 -11.32 -6.39
C ILE A 220 5.19 -10.44 -5.34
N THR A 221 5.06 -10.93 -4.11
CA THR A 221 4.42 -10.18 -3.03
C THR A 221 5.29 -9.02 -2.57
N PHE A 222 6.60 -9.23 -2.42
CA PHE A 222 7.58 -8.16 -2.20
C PHE A 222 7.47 -7.03 -3.24
N LEU A 223 7.35 -7.40 -4.52
CA LEU A 223 7.19 -6.42 -5.61
C LEU A 223 5.82 -5.74 -5.59
N HIS A 224 4.76 -6.43 -5.16
CA HIS A 224 3.42 -5.86 -5.09
C HIS A 224 3.27 -4.86 -3.94
N THR A 225 4.00 -5.03 -2.84
CA THR A 225 3.89 -4.17 -1.64
C THR A 225 4.19 -2.70 -1.89
N ILE A 226 5.13 -2.38 -2.79
CA ILE A 226 5.40 -0.97 -3.12
C ILE A 226 4.16 -0.30 -3.71
N ILE A 227 3.35 -1.05 -4.48
CA ILE A 227 2.12 -0.56 -5.07
C ILE A 227 1.06 -0.38 -3.98
N THR A 228 0.85 -1.38 -3.12
CA THR A 228 -0.22 -1.33 -2.11
C THR A 228 0.02 -0.25 -1.05
N HIS A 229 1.27 -0.04 -0.63
CA HIS A 229 1.58 0.88 0.48
C HIS A 229 1.98 2.28 0.02
N PHE A 230 2.65 2.42 -1.13
CA PHE A 230 3.28 3.67 -1.52
C PHE A 230 2.71 4.30 -2.80
N LEU A 231 1.85 3.62 -3.57
CA LEU A 231 1.28 4.20 -4.80
C LEU A 231 0.43 5.44 -4.51
N PHE A 232 -0.46 5.39 -3.51
CA PHE A 232 -1.30 6.54 -3.18
C PHE A 232 -0.49 7.73 -2.67
N TRP A 233 0.55 7.47 -1.88
CA TRP A 233 1.49 8.51 -1.48
C TRP A 233 2.23 9.09 -2.69
N TYR A 234 2.72 8.24 -3.60
CA TYR A 234 3.36 8.68 -4.83
C TYR A 234 2.45 9.56 -5.71
N MET A 235 1.16 9.25 -5.78
CA MET A 235 0.17 10.08 -6.48
C MET A 235 0.10 11.48 -5.89
N GLU A 236 0.13 11.60 -4.56
CA GLU A 236 0.10 12.89 -3.85
C GLU A 236 1.38 13.69 -4.07
N ASP A 237 2.54 13.02 -4.06
CA ASP A 237 3.84 13.63 -4.37
C ASP A 237 3.86 14.17 -5.82
N LEU A 238 3.33 13.41 -6.78
CA LEU A 238 3.24 13.83 -8.18
C LEU A 238 2.32 15.05 -8.38
N VAL A 239 1.13 15.05 -7.77
CA VAL A 239 0.22 16.22 -7.81
C VAL A 239 0.88 17.44 -7.17
N SER A 240 1.59 17.23 -6.06
CA SER A 240 2.28 18.30 -5.35
C SER A 240 3.43 18.89 -6.16
N ALA A 241 4.19 18.06 -6.86
CA ALA A 241 5.28 18.50 -7.75
C ALA A 241 4.78 19.26 -8.99
N ASN A 242 3.60 18.89 -9.52
CA ASN A 242 3.03 19.53 -10.70
C ASN A 242 2.30 20.85 -10.43
N ASN A 243 2.13 21.25 -9.16
CA ASN A 243 1.38 22.45 -8.74
C ASN A 243 -0.05 22.55 -9.30
N ASP A 244 -0.68 21.42 -9.64
CA ASP A 244 -2.05 21.41 -10.17
C ASP A 244 -3.06 21.46 -9.01
N HIS A 245 -3.50 22.68 -8.69
CA HIS A 245 -4.50 22.92 -7.64
C HIS A 245 -5.83 22.20 -7.90
N SER A 246 -6.20 21.99 -9.16
CA SER A 246 -7.43 21.29 -9.49
C SER A 246 -7.34 19.81 -9.13
N GLN A 247 -6.25 19.13 -9.51
CA GLN A 247 -6.03 17.72 -9.20
C GLN A 247 -5.89 17.46 -7.70
N ARG A 248 -5.30 18.39 -6.95
CA ARG A 248 -5.23 18.30 -5.48
C ARG A 248 -6.62 18.28 -4.84
N ALA A 249 -7.59 18.98 -5.42
CA ALA A 249 -8.94 19.04 -4.88
C ALA A 249 -9.67 17.69 -4.96
N TRP A 250 -9.42 16.88 -5.99
CA TRP A 250 -10.09 15.58 -6.20
C TRP A 250 -9.16 14.35 -6.13
N ILE A 251 -7.99 14.48 -5.49
CA ILE A 251 -6.97 13.42 -5.42
C ILE A 251 -7.45 12.13 -4.73
N LYS A 252 -8.33 12.22 -3.72
CA LYS A 252 -8.82 11.00 -3.03
C LYS A 252 -9.84 10.25 -3.86
N THR A 253 -10.65 10.98 -4.63
CA THR A 253 -11.52 10.44 -5.67
C THR A 253 -10.69 9.76 -6.74
N LEU A 254 -9.57 10.37 -7.16
CA LEU A 254 -8.66 9.76 -8.13
C LEU A 254 -8.06 8.44 -7.62
N GLN A 255 -7.58 8.41 -6.37
CA GLN A 255 -7.09 7.18 -5.71
C GLN A 255 -8.21 6.11 -5.62
N GLY A 256 -9.42 6.52 -5.24
CA GLY A 256 -10.60 5.65 -5.21
C GLY A 256 -10.98 5.09 -6.58
N LEU A 257 -10.91 5.90 -7.63
CA LEU A 257 -11.13 5.48 -9.02
C LEU A 257 -10.04 4.53 -9.51
N ALA A 258 -8.77 4.79 -9.17
CA ALA A 258 -7.67 3.89 -9.48
C ALA A 258 -7.92 2.49 -8.88
N GLN A 259 -8.27 2.43 -7.59
CA GLN A 259 -8.66 1.18 -6.93
C GLN A 259 -9.91 0.54 -7.54
N GLY A 260 -10.90 1.35 -7.92
CA GLY A 260 -12.11 0.88 -8.59
C GLY A 260 -11.80 0.19 -9.91
N ILE A 261 -11.02 0.84 -10.78
CA ILE A 261 -10.61 0.28 -12.07
C ILE A 261 -9.72 -0.96 -11.87
N GLN A 262 -8.83 -0.93 -10.88
CA GLN A 262 -8.02 -2.07 -10.49
C GLN A 262 -8.89 -3.31 -10.24
N CYS A 263 -9.98 -3.16 -9.47
CA CYS A 263 -10.91 -4.25 -9.16
C CYS A 263 -11.80 -4.62 -10.35
N PHE A 264 -12.52 -3.67 -10.95
CA PHE A 264 -13.51 -3.94 -11.99
C PHE A 264 -12.89 -4.29 -13.35
N GLY A 265 -11.86 -3.55 -13.75
CA GLY A 265 -11.22 -3.72 -15.05
C GLY A 265 -10.04 -4.69 -15.02
N GLY A 266 -9.28 -4.71 -13.93
CA GLY A 266 -8.15 -5.62 -13.75
C GLY A 266 -8.55 -6.97 -13.18
N GLU A 267 -9.02 -7.01 -11.94
CA GLU A 267 -9.17 -8.26 -11.19
C GLU A 267 -10.28 -9.15 -11.71
N ILE A 268 -11.51 -8.63 -11.80
CA ILE A 268 -12.69 -9.44 -12.11
C ILE A 268 -12.52 -10.18 -13.46
N PRO A 269 -12.19 -9.53 -14.59
CA PRO A 269 -12.06 -10.22 -15.87
C PRO A 269 -10.95 -11.28 -15.85
N PHE A 270 -9.81 -10.97 -15.21
CA PHE A 270 -8.70 -11.90 -15.15
C PHE A 270 -8.94 -13.07 -14.20
N TYR A 271 -9.69 -12.91 -13.12
CA TYR A 271 -10.12 -14.05 -12.31
C TYR A 271 -11.00 -15.00 -13.12
N PHE A 272 -11.98 -14.50 -13.87
CA PHE A 272 -12.82 -15.32 -14.75
C PHE A 272 -12.01 -16.01 -15.86
N CYS A 273 -11.08 -15.31 -16.52
CA CYS A 273 -10.30 -15.86 -17.63
C CYS A 273 -9.03 -16.64 -17.20
N SER A 274 -8.63 -16.56 -15.92
CA SER A 274 -7.39 -17.13 -15.39
C SER A 274 -7.22 -18.61 -15.74
N GLY A 275 -8.24 -19.43 -15.53
CA GLY A 275 -8.20 -20.87 -15.80
C GLY A 275 -7.95 -21.17 -17.28
N TRP A 276 -8.52 -20.38 -18.19
CA TRP A 276 -8.26 -20.51 -19.63
C TRP A 276 -6.82 -20.13 -19.98
N ILE A 277 -6.32 -19.02 -19.42
CA ILE A 277 -4.95 -18.54 -19.64
C ILE A 277 -3.93 -19.57 -19.11
N ILE A 278 -4.12 -20.04 -17.88
CA ILE A 278 -3.25 -21.03 -17.23
C ILE A 278 -3.23 -22.34 -18.02
N ARG A 279 -4.40 -22.82 -18.50
CA ARG A 279 -4.48 -24.04 -19.32
C ARG A 279 -3.77 -23.89 -20.66
N LYS A 280 -3.81 -22.69 -21.27
CA LYS A 280 -3.20 -22.43 -22.58
C LYS A 280 -1.69 -22.22 -22.48
N MET A 281 -1.21 -21.50 -21.47
CA MET A 281 0.20 -21.11 -21.35
C MET A 281 1.00 -22.03 -20.43
N GLY A 282 0.35 -22.68 -19.47
CA GLY A 282 0.98 -23.43 -18.39
C GLY A 282 1.43 -22.54 -17.22
N HIS A 283 1.46 -23.10 -16.01
CA HIS A 283 1.78 -22.35 -14.78
C HIS A 283 3.11 -21.60 -14.85
N ILE A 284 4.18 -22.23 -15.34
CA ILE A 284 5.52 -21.64 -15.36
C ILE A 284 5.59 -20.41 -16.28
N ASN A 285 4.96 -20.49 -17.46
CA ASN A 285 4.92 -19.34 -18.38
C ASN A 285 4.04 -18.22 -17.81
N CYS A 286 2.95 -18.55 -17.10
CA CYS A 286 2.17 -17.55 -16.39
C CYS A 286 2.98 -16.87 -15.28
N MET A 287 3.83 -17.60 -14.54
CA MET A 287 4.72 -17.02 -13.51
C MET A 287 5.66 -15.97 -14.12
N VAL A 288 6.24 -16.26 -15.29
CA VAL A 288 7.08 -15.30 -16.04
C VAL A 288 6.27 -14.11 -16.53
N LEU A 289 5.08 -14.35 -17.11
CA LEU A 289 4.19 -13.30 -17.61
C LEU A 289 3.80 -12.31 -16.51
N VAL A 290 3.45 -12.83 -15.32
CA VAL A 290 3.08 -12.04 -14.14
C VAL A 290 4.22 -11.11 -13.71
N MET A 291 5.45 -11.63 -13.65
CA MET A 291 6.62 -10.81 -13.30
C MET A 291 6.94 -9.78 -14.38
N GLY A 292 6.87 -10.15 -15.67
CA GLY A 292 7.06 -9.20 -16.76
C GLY A 292 6.02 -8.07 -16.73
N ALA A 293 4.75 -8.39 -16.50
CA ALA A 293 3.68 -7.42 -16.37
C ALA A 293 3.89 -6.51 -15.14
N MET A 294 4.36 -7.06 -14.02
CA MET A 294 4.70 -6.29 -12.82
C MET A 294 5.83 -5.29 -13.10
N ALA A 295 6.89 -5.70 -13.79
CA ALA A 295 7.99 -4.81 -14.19
C ALA A 295 7.52 -3.65 -15.06
N ILE A 296 6.71 -3.95 -16.09
CA ILE A 296 6.13 -2.93 -16.97
C ILE A 296 5.25 -1.97 -16.18
N ARG A 297 4.35 -2.49 -15.34
CA ARG A 297 3.44 -1.69 -14.52
C ARG A 297 4.19 -0.72 -13.61
N LEU A 298 5.18 -1.22 -12.86
CA LEU A 298 6.01 -0.41 -11.97
C LEU A 298 6.80 0.66 -12.72
N TYR A 299 7.33 0.34 -13.91
CA TYR A 299 8.07 1.29 -14.72
C TYR A 299 7.15 2.39 -15.27
N LEU A 300 5.95 2.04 -15.74
CA LEU A 300 4.98 2.99 -16.31
C LEU A 300 4.58 4.09 -15.31
N TYR A 301 4.49 3.79 -14.01
CA TYR A 301 4.25 4.82 -12.98
C TYR A 301 5.32 5.92 -12.96
N THR A 302 6.53 5.64 -13.45
CA THR A 302 7.68 6.56 -13.39
C THR A 302 7.84 7.39 -14.67
N VAL A 303 7.06 7.09 -15.70
CA VAL A 303 7.09 7.78 -17.01
C VAL A 303 5.98 8.82 -17.12
N ILE A 304 4.91 8.66 -16.34
CA ILE A 304 3.75 9.54 -16.37
C ILE A 304 4.03 10.86 -15.67
N TRP A 305 3.59 11.95 -16.30
CA TRP A 305 3.57 13.28 -15.69
C TRP A 305 2.23 13.54 -14.99
N ASN A 306 1.11 13.16 -15.62
CA ASN A 306 -0.22 13.36 -15.06
C ASN A 306 -0.68 12.08 -14.29
N PRO A 307 -0.99 12.20 -12.99
CA PRO A 307 -1.41 11.06 -12.14
C PRO A 307 -2.72 10.42 -12.57
N ALA A 308 -3.56 11.08 -13.38
CA ALA A 308 -4.77 10.47 -13.93
C ALA A 308 -4.47 9.23 -14.81
N TRP A 309 -3.30 9.19 -15.46
CA TRP A 309 -2.87 8.03 -16.26
C TRP A 309 -2.62 6.77 -15.41
N ILE A 310 -2.47 6.91 -14.09
CA ILE A 310 -2.34 5.78 -13.16
C ILE A 310 -3.57 4.88 -13.25
N ILE A 311 -4.76 5.45 -13.45
CA ILE A 311 -5.99 4.67 -13.63
C ILE A 311 -5.85 3.69 -14.81
N ALA A 312 -5.28 4.11 -15.93
CA ALA A 312 -5.09 3.24 -17.08
C ALA A 312 -4.04 2.15 -16.79
N ILE A 313 -2.98 2.50 -16.06
CA ILE A 313 -1.94 1.55 -15.64
C ILE A 313 -2.49 0.50 -14.67
N GLU A 314 -3.47 0.85 -13.83
CA GLU A 314 -4.14 -0.07 -12.91
C GLU A 314 -4.86 -1.24 -13.61
N LEU A 315 -5.21 -1.12 -14.89
CA LEU A 315 -5.73 -2.26 -15.66
C LEU A 315 -4.74 -3.42 -15.74
N LEU A 316 -3.42 -3.13 -15.70
CA LEU A 316 -2.39 -4.16 -15.67
C LEU A 316 -2.41 -5.00 -14.38
N ASN A 317 -3.14 -4.57 -13.34
CA ASN A 317 -3.35 -5.36 -12.13
C ASN A 317 -3.97 -6.73 -12.40
N GLY A 318 -4.79 -6.85 -13.45
CA GLY A 318 -5.33 -8.14 -13.83
C GLY A 318 -4.23 -9.16 -14.15
N VAL A 319 -3.24 -8.77 -14.94
CA VAL A 319 -2.11 -9.65 -15.31
C VAL A 319 -1.09 -9.75 -14.16
N SER A 320 -0.74 -8.62 -13.54
CA SER A 320 0.35 -8.58 -12.55
C SER A 320 -0.05 -9.15 -11.18
N TYR A 321 -1.33 -9.13 -10.83
CA TYR A 321 -1.83 -9.57 -9.52
C TYR A 321 -2.88 -10.67 -9.64
N ALA A 322 -4.02 -10.44 -10.30
CA ALA A 322 -5.12 -11.41 -10.29
C ALA A 322 -4.74 -12.76 -10.93
N LEU A 323 -4.04 -12.73 -12.08
CA LEU A 323 -3.48 -13.94 -12.69
C LEU A 323 -2.41 -14.58 -11.78
N GLY A 324 -1.55 -13.77 -11.15
CA GLY A 324 -0.53 -14.24 -10.21
C GLY A 324 -1.13 -14.99 -9.02
N THR A 325 -2.14 -14.42 -8.37
CA THR A 325 -2.89 -15.04 -7.28
C THR A 325 -3.59 -16.32 -7.73
N SER A 326 -4.17 -16.34 -8.93
CA SER A 326 -4.79 -17.54 -9.50
C SER A 326 -3.77 -18.66 -9.73
N VAL A 327 -2.58 -18.32 -10.24
CA VAL A 327 -1.47 -19.26 -10.41
C VAL A 327 -0.98 -19.78 -9.06
N LYS A 328 -0.80 -18.91 -8.06
CA LYS A 328 -0.41 -19.30 -6.68
C LYS A 328 -1.37 -20.34 -6.11
N MET A 329 -2.67 -20.05 -6.14
CA MET A 329 -3.70 -20.91 -5.56
C MET A 329 -3.84 -22.23 -6.31
N SER A 330 -3.84 -22.19 -7.64
CA SER A 330 -3.91 -23.43 -8.43
C SER A 330 -2.68 -24.31 -8.23
N TYR A 331 -1.50 -23.72 -8.12
CA TYR A 331 -0.26 -24.47 -7.91
C TYR A 331 -0.18 -25.05 -6.50
N ALA A 332 -0.64 -24.29 -5.48
CA ALA A 332 -0.78 -24.78 -4.11
C ALA A 332 -1.70 -26.01 -4.02
N LYS A 333 -2.85 -25.99 -4.72
CA LYS A 333 -3.79 -27.11 -4.78
C LYS A 333 -3.21 -28.35 -5.46
N ILE A 334 -2.41 -28.17 -6.51
CA ILE A 334 -1.79 -29.28 -7.24
C ILE A 334 -0.68 -29.95 -6.41
N MET A 335 0.11 -29.16 -5.66
CA MET A 335 1.19 -29.74 -4.85
C MET A 335 0.69 -30.38 -3.55
N SER A 336 -0.48 -29.96 -3.04
CA SER A 336 -0.98 -30.39 -1.75
C SER A 336 -1.54 -31.82 -1.81
N PRO A 337 -1.25 -32.66 -0.80
CA PRO A 337 -2.02 -33.88 -0.55
C PRO A 337 -3.51 -33.52 -0.34
N GLU A 338 -4.43 -34.40 -0.75
CA GLU A 338 -5.89 -34.16 -0.73
C GLU A 338 -6.37 -33.66 0.66
N ASP A 339 -5.83 -34.22 1.75
CA ASP A 339 -6.20 -33.89 3.13
C ASP A 339 -5.44 -32.69 3.74
N SER A 340 -4.59 -31.97 2.98
CA SER A 340 -3.70 -30.93 3.52
C SER A 340 -3.66 -29.64 2.70
N THR A 341 -4.60 -29.46 1.77
CA THR A 341 -4.71 -28.27 0.91
C THR A 341 -4.78 -26.97 1.73
N ASN A 342 -5.64 -26.91 2.75
CA ASN A 342 -5.81 -25.72 3.58
C ASN A 342 -4.54 -25.36 4.36
N THR A 343 -3.76 -26.35 4.79
CA THR A 343 -2.48 -26.12 5.47
C THR A 343 -1.42 -25.55 4.53
N ILE A 344 -1.34 -26.05 3.28
CA ILE A 344 -0.43 -25.50 2.26
C ILE A 344 -0.80 -24.06 1.89
N ILE A 345 -2.10 -23.76 1.78
CA ILE A 345 -2.58 -22.38 1.57
C ILE A 345 -2.22 -21.50 2.77
N GLY A 346 -2.36 -21.98 4.01
CA GLY A 346 -1.92 -21.24 5.20
C GLY A 346 -0.41 -20.91 5.18
N ILE A 347 0.41 -21.87 4.76
CA ILE A 347 1.87 -21.66 4.59
C ILE A 347 2.15 -20.66 3.45
N LEU A 348 1.39 -20.72 2.36
CA LEU A 348 1.50 -19.76 1.26
C LEU A 348 1.25 -18.32 1.75
N VAL A 349 0.20 -18.10 2.53
CA VAL A 349 -0.13 -16.78 3.12
C VAL A 349 0.97 -16.32 4.08
N PHE A 350 1.58 -17.22 4.84
CA PHE A 350 2.74 -16.90 5.68
C PHE A 350 3.94 -16.38 4.84
N PHE A 351 4.25 -17.04 3.73
CA PHE A 351 5.32 -16.58 2.82
C PHE A 351 4.97 -15.28 2.10
N ASP A 352 3.69 -15.05 1.76
CA ASP A 352 3.22 -13.75 1.28
C ASP A 352 3.51 -12.65 2.31
N GLY A 353 3.21 -12.88 3.59
CA GLY A 353 3.49 -11.94 4.68
C GLY A 353 4.98 -11.63 4.87
N ILE A 354 5.88 -12.59 4.62
CA ILE A 354 7.33 -12.36 4.60
C ILE A 354 7.70 -11.40 3.45
N GLY A 355 7.19 -11.67 2.24
CA GLY A 355 7.40 -10.79 1.08
C GLY A 355 6.92 -9.37 1.35
N GLU A 356 5.74 -9.23 1.94
CA GLU A 356 5.14 -7.94 2.28
C GLU A 356 5.91 -7.17 3.35
N SER A 357 6.40 -7.87 4.38
CA SER A 357 7.21 -7.27 5.43
C SER A 357 8.55 -6.76 4.89
N LEU A 358 9.21 -7.54 4.03
CA LEU A 358 10.47 -7.13 3.37
C LEU A 358 10.24 -5.97 2.39
N GLY A 359 9.15 -6.03 1.62
CA GLY A 359 8.78 -5.02 0.62
C GLY A 359 8.43 -3.68 1.26
N SER A 360 7.70 -3.69 2.37
CA SER A 360 7.34 -2.48 3.11
C SER A 360 8.54 -1.83 3.80
N LEU A 361 9.43 -2.62 4.40
CA LEU A 361 10.65 -2.12 5.03
C LEU A 361 11.59 -1.48 4.00
N LEU A 362 11.89 -2.20 2.91
CA LEU A 362 12.76 -1.67 1.86
C LEU A 362 12.10 -0.53 1.10
N GLY A 363 10.80 -0.64 0.82
CA GLY A 363 10.00 0.40 0.19
C GLY A 363 10.05 1.69 0.99
N GLY A 364 9.83 1.64 2.31
CA GLY A 364 9.89 2.81 3.19
C GLY A 364 11.28 3.46 3.22
N PHE A 365 12.34 2.66 3.30
CA PHE A 365 13.71 3.16 3.25
C PHE A 365 14.04 3.87 1.92
N LEU A 366 13.68 3.25 0.79
CA LEU A 366 13.93 3.81 -0.54
C LEU A 366 13.07 5.06 -0.78
N PHE A 367 11.80 5.04 -0.41
CA PHE A 367 10.89 6.19 -0.56
C PHE A 367 11.41 7.39 0.23
N GLY A 368 11.83 7.17 1.48
CA GLY A 368 12.36 8.24 2.33
C GLY A 368 13.71 8.79 1.86
N SER A 369 14.59 7.94 1.30
CA SER A 369 15.95 8.34 0.95
C SER A 369 16.11 8.85 -0.49
N TYR A 370 15.39 8.26 -1.45
CA TYR A 370 15.56 8.52 -2.88
C TYR A 370 14.27 9.05 -3.56
N GLY A 371 13.18 9.15 -2.82
CA GLY A 371 11.87 9.58 -3.34
C GLY A 371 11.15 8.50 -4.15
N GLY A 372 9.93 8.81 -4.58
CA GLY A 372 9.05 7.82 -5.20
C GLY A 372 9.50 7.32 -6.57
N VAL A 373 9.99 8.20 -7.46
CA VAL A 373 10.39 7.83 -8.83
C VAL A 373 11.48 6.75 -8.82
N TRP A 374 12.55 6.96 -8.04
CA TRP A 374 13.65 6.01 -7.95
C TRP A 374 13.27 4.72 -7.23
N SER A 375 12.37 4.81 -6.24
CA SER A 375 11.82 3.65 -5.56
C SER A 375 11.07 2.74 -6.54
N PHE A 376 10.10 3.27 -7.29
CA PHE A 376 9.36 2.49 -8.29
C PHE A 376 10.27 1.92 -9.39
N ARG A 377 11.29 2.67 -9.85
CA ARG A 377 12.28 2.15 -10.82
C ARG A 377 13.11 1.00 -10.25
N PHE A 378 13.55 1.08 -9.00
CA PHE A 378 14.28 0.00 -8.35
C PHE A 378 13.47 -1.29 -8.30
N PHE A 379 12.21 -1.21 -7.90
CA PHE A 379 11.30 -2.37 -7.89
C PHE A 379 11.00 -2.87 -9.32
N ALA A 380 10.87 -1.98 -10.30
CA ALA A 380 10.68 -2.36 -11.71
C ALA A 380 11.89 -3.15 -12.26
N TYR A 381 13.11 -2.66 -12.04
CA TYR A 381 14.33 -3.36 -12.47
C TYR A 381 14.54 -4.67 -11.72
N SER A 382 14.23 -4.71 -10.42
CA SER A 382 14.25 -5.94 -9.63
C SER A 382 13.25 -6.97 -10.18
N SER A 383 12.05 -6.53 -10.55
CA SER A 383 11.04 -7.38 -11.18
C SER A 383 11.49 -7.92 -12.54
N ALA A 384 12.08 -7.08 -13.39
CA ALA A 384 12.62 -7.49 -14.68
C ALA A 384 13.78 -8.51 -14.53
N PHE A 385 14.67 -8.28 -13.55
CA PHE A 385 15.76 -9.19 -13.23
C PHE A 385 15.25 -10.56 -12.74
N LEU A 386 14.28 -10.57 -11.83
CA LEU A 386 13.67 -11.82 -11.34
C LEU A 386 12.89 -12.54 -12.44
N CYS A 387 12.25 -11.81 -13.36
CA CYS A 387 11.62 -12.37 -14.55
C CYS A 387 12.67 -13.07 -15.43
N PHE A 388 13.82 -12.43 -15.69
CA PHE A 388 14.93 -13.01 -16.42
C PHE A 388 15.48 -14.27 -15.74
N LEU A 389 15.66 -14.25 -14.42
CA LEU A 389 16.11 -15.43 -13.65
C LEU A 389 15.10 -16.59 -13.74
N ASN A 390 13.80 -16.31 -13.72
CA ASN A 390 12.78 -17.35 -13.89
C ASN A 390 12.80 -17.97 -15.29
N ILE A 391 12.99 -17.15 -16.34
CA ILE A 391 13.18 -17.65 -17.71
C ILE A 391 14.42 -18.54 -17.80
N LEU A 392 15.52 -18.12 -17.17
CA LEU A 392 16.78 -18.86 -17.17
C LEU A 392 16.64 -20.21 -16.46
N THR A 393 16.02 -20.20 -15.27
CA THR A 393 15.72 -21.41 -14.48
C THR A 393 14.85 -22.39 -15.26
N ASN A 394 13.87 -21.87 -16.01
CA ASN A 394 13.01 -22.68 -16.87
C ASN A 394 13.80 -23.29 -18.04
N ARG A 395 14.68 -22.53 -18.70
CA ARG A 395 15.52 -23.03 -19.80
C ARG A 395 16.50 -24.12 -19.37
N PHE A 396 17.09 -24.00 -18.18
CA PHE A 396 18.02 -25.02 -17.65
C PHE A 396 17.31 -26.30 -17.17
N GLY A 397 15.98 -26.37 -17.24
CA GLY A 397 15.23 -27.57 -16.91
C GLY A 397 15.22 -27.89 -15.42
N LEU A 398 15.58 -26.94 -14.56
CA LEU A 398 15.40 -27.07 -13.11
C LEU A 398 13.91 -27.20 -12.74
N THR A 399 13.03 -26.84 -13.69
CA THR A 399 11.58 -26.99 -13.66
C THR A 399 11.05 -28.10 -14.59
N LYS A 400 11.89 -29.01 -15.12
CA LYS A 400 11.42 -30.14 -15.96
C LYS A 400 10.55 -31.13 -15.17
N ASP A 401 10.85 -31.33 -13.89
CA ASP A 401 9.98 -32.11 -13.01
C ASP A 401 8.65 -31.39 -12.74
N LEU A 402 8.67 -30.04 -12.78
CA LEU A 402 7.55 -29.13 -13.06
C LEU A 402 6.60 -29.79 -14.07
N THR A 403 7.04 -29.81 -15.32
CA THR A 403 6.23 -30.15 -16.50
C THR A 403 5.71 -31.60 -16.54
N ASN A 404 6.35 -32.53 -15.82
CA ASN A 404 6.06 -33.97 -15.89
C ASN A 404 4.94 -34.45 -14.96
N TYR A 405 4.57 -33.71 -13.90
CA TYR A 405 3.58 -34.15 -12.88
C TYR A 405 2.10 -33.89 -13.22
N GLY A 406 1.72 -33.86 -14.51
CA GLY A 406 0.31 -33.73 -14.92
C GLY A 406 -0.11 -32.33 -15.40
N PHE A 407 0.71 -31.72 -16.26
CA PHE A 407 0.38 -30.47 -16.96
C PHE A 407 -0.62 -30.67 -18.13
N ALA A 408 -1.22 -31.85 -18.26
CA ALA A 408 -2.33 -32.13 -19.19
C ALA A 408 -3.67 -31.93 -18.48
N ALA A 409 -4.61 -31.30 -19.19
CA ALA A 409 -5.94 -30.90 -18.76
C ALA A 409 -6.59 -31.81 -17.70
N VAL A 410 -7.13 -31.20 -16.64
CA VAL A 410 -8.21 -31.80 -15.87
C VAL A 410 -9.30 -32.21 -16.87
N PRO A 411 -9.64 -33.50 -17.01
CA PRO A 411 -10.66 -33.93 -17.94
C PRO A 411 -11.98 -33.30 -17.49
N THR A 412 -12.57 -32.49 -18.38
CA THR A 412 -13.98 -32.12 -18.30
C THR A 412 -14.78 -33.42 -18.30
N LYS A 413 -15.27 -33.85 -17.14
CA LYS A 413 -16.47 -34.67 -17.10
C LYS A 413 -17.62 -33.77 -17.57
N GLU A 414 -17.79 -33.67 -18.88
CA GLU A 414 -19.13 -33.45 -19.42
C GLU A 414 -19.95 -34.67 -19.00
N ASN A 415 -20.86 -34.48 -18.05
CA ASN A 415 -21.91 -35.45 -17.75
C ASN A 415 -22.82 -35.55 -18.98
N ASN A 416 -22.43 -36.36 -19.95
CA ASN A 416 -23.36 -37.00 -20.87
C ASN A 416 -24.03 -38.15 -20.11
N GLN A 417 -25.01 -37.82 -19.25
CA GLN A 417 -26.01 -38.80 -18.86
C GLN A 417 -27.03 -38.90 -19.99
N LYS A 418 -26.80 -39.90 -20.85
CA LYS A 418 -27.84 -40.49 -21.70
C LYS A 418 -28.92 -41.08 -20.80
N ASN A 419 -30.17 -40.81 -21.20
CA ASN A 419 -31.43 -41.48 -20.92
C ASN A 419 -31.34 -42.81 -20.16
N ASP A 420 -32.10 -42.90 -19.08
CA ASP A 420 -32.95 -44.06 -18.82
C ASP A 420 -34.32 -43.55 -18.35
N ASP A 421 -35.34 -43.99 -19.09
CA ASP A 421 -36.77 -43.79 -18.82
C ASP A 421 -37.15 -44.34 -17.43
N VAL A 422 -37.85 -43.56 -16.60
CA VAL A 422 -38.83 -44.09 -15.65
C VAL A 422 -40.00 -43.10 -15.50
N ASP A 423 -41.18 -43.62 -15.81
CA ASP A 423 -42.52 -43.03 -15.72
C ASP A 423 -42.82 -42.29 -14.40
N ILE A 424 -43.39 -41.08 -14.53
CA ILE A 424 -44.15 -40.42 -13.46
C ILE A 424 -45.63 -40.53 -13.81
N LYS A 425 -46.35 -41.39 -13.07
CA LYS A 425 -47.81 -41.30 -12.90
C LYS A 425 -48.12 -40.34 -11.76
N ILE A 426 -48.74 -39.23 -12.14
CA ILE A 426 -49.65 -38.30 -11.42
C ILE A 426 -49.17 -37.80 -10.05
#